data_AF-A0A1Q8KNW2-F1
#
_entry.id   AF-A0A1Q8KNW2-F1
#
_cell.length_a   1.000
_cell.length_b   1.000
_cell.length_c   1.000
_cell.angle_alpha   90.00
_cell.angle_beta   90.00
_cell.angle_gamma   90.00
#
_symmetry.space_group_name_H-M   'P 1'
#
loop_
_entity.id
_entity.type
_entity.pdbx_description
1 polymer ?
#
loop_
_entity_poly.entity_id
_entity_poly.type
_entity_poly.pdbx_seq_one_letter_code
_entity_poly.pdbx_strand_id
1 'polypeptide(L)'
;MTDSMPGASIRNMEKSASRPKTETKAFFEIKVGVYCTEVQARRLVDEIQLLLCPDPEHNGPCPIPWTTAHWDLDRPEADATYPALVEQVRIEQGGDQS
;
A
#
# COMPACT_ATOMS: atom_id res chain seq x y z
N MET A 1 -10.88 55.71 -52.70
CA MET A 1 -11.81 55.71 -51.55
C MET A 1 -12.79 54.56 -51.75
N THR A 2 -12.62 53.50 -50.95
CA THR A 2 -13.47 52.32 -50.68
C THR A 2 -12.49 51.25 -50.16
N ASP A 3 -11.92 51.45 -48.98
CA ASP A 3 -12.41 51.05 -47.64
C ASP A 3 -12.51 49.53 -47.42
N SER A 4 -12.04 49.13 -46.25
CA SER A 4 -11.50 47.84 -45.86
C SER A 4 -12.53 46.74 -45.62
N MET A 5 -12.07 45.50 -45.82
CA MET A 5 -12.71 44.25 -45.40
C MET A 5 -13.00 44.21 -43.89
N PRO A 6 -14.10 43.56 -43.45
CA PRO A 6 -14.15 42.92 -42.16
C PRO A 6 -14.06 41.39 -42.31
N GLY A 7 -12.96 40.83 -41.82
CA GLY A 7 -12.79 39.38 -41.67
C GLY A 7 -13.76 38.81 -40.64
N ALA A 8 -14.58 37.85 -41.04
CA ALA A 8 -15.41 37.07 -40.13
C ALA A 8 -14.52 36.15 -39.27
N SER A 9 -14.38 36.50 -38.00
CA SER A 9 -13.64 35.74 -37.00
C SER A 9 -14.43 34.48 -36.62
N ILE A 10 -13.98 33.33 -37.12
CA ILE A 10 -14.46 32.00 -36.71
C ILE A 10 -13.97 31.78 -35.27
N ARG A 11 -14.80 32.12 -34.27
CA ARG A 11 -14.49 31.86 -32.87
C ARG A 11 -14.67 30.37 -32.57
N ASN A 12 -13.53 29.70 -32.42
CA ASN A 12 -13.19 28.59 -31.53
C ASN A 12 -14.32 27.63 -31.15
N MET A 13 -14.40 26.55 -31.91
CA MET A 13 -15.02 25.29 -31.54
C MET A 13 -14.07 24.49 -30.64
N GLU A 14 -13.70 25.02 -29.48
CA GLU A 14 -12.91 24.29 -28.48
C GLU A 14 -13.89 23.62 -27.51
N LYS A 15 -14.43 22.49 -27.96
CA LYS A 15 -15.10 21.52 -27.10
C LYS A 15 -14.07 21.08 -26.07
N SER A 16 -14.13 21.66 -24.88
CA SER A 16 -13.31 21.32 -23.72
C SER A 16 -13.37 19.81 -23.47
N ALA A 17 -12.42 19.08 -24.03
CA ALA A 17 -12.10 17.74 -23.59
C ALA A 17 -11.54 17.92 -22.18
N SER A 18 -12.39 17.64 -21.18
CA SER A 18 -11.95 17.52 -19.79
C SER A 18 -10.78 16.54 -19.78
N ARG A 19 -9.59 17.06 -19.50
CA ARG A 19 -8.39 16.27 -19.28
C ARG A 19 -8.77 15.23 -18.21
N PRO A 20 -8.60 13.92 -18.41
CA PRO A 20 -8.87 12.96 -17.35
C PRO A 20 -8.03 13.41 -16.15
N LYS A 21 -8.68 13.69 -15.01
CA LYS A 21 -7.98 14.00 -13.77
C LYS A 21 -7.07 12.82 -13.50
N THR A 22 -5.77 13.04 -13.61
CA THR A 22 -4.78 12.05 -13.20
C THR A 22 -5.00 11.85 -11.71
N GLU A 23 -5.64 10.75 -11.31
CA GLU A 23 -5.71 10.38 -9.90
C GLU A 23 -4.28 10.29 -9.39
N THR A 24 -3.96 11.09 -8.37
CA THR A 24 -2.67 11.04 -7.71
C THR A 24 -2.53 9.64 -7.12
N LYS A 25 -1.57 8.85 -7.61
CA LYS A 25 -1.26 7.53 -7.04
C LYS A 25 -0.93 7.72 -5.56
N ALA A 26 -1.79 7.23 -4.67
CA ALA A 26 -1.54 7.21 -3.23
C ALA A 26 -0.84 5.91 -2.86
N PHE A 27 0.24 6.00 -2.09
CA PHE A 27 0.89 4.84 -1.48
C PHE A 27 0.26 4.60 -0.11
N PHE A 28 -0.06 3.35 0.18
CA PHE A 28 -0.60 2.93 1.47
C PHE A 28 0.35 1.92 2.11
N GLU A 29 0.62 2.08 3.41
CA GLU A 29 1.42 1.16 4.19
C GLU A 29 0.53 0.50 5.24
N ILE A 30 0.62 -0.82 5.34
CA ILE A 30 -0.07 -1.62 6.37
C ILE A 30 1.01 -2.20 7.28
N LYS A 31 0.95 -1.87 8.57
CA LYS A 31 1.84 -2.43 9.61
C LYS A 31 1.04 -3.33 10.53
N VAL A 32 1.55 -4.53 10.78
CA VAL A 32 0.92 -5.53 11.65
C VAL A 32 1.98 -5.99 12.65
N GLY A 33 1.64 -5.94 13.94
CA GLY A 33 2.45 -6.56 14.98
C GLY A 33 2.13 -8.05 15.06
N VAL A 34 3.16 -8.90 15.09
CA VAL A 34 3.02 -10.35 15.24
C VAL A 34 3.98 -10.85 16.32
N TYR A 35 3.49 -11.73 17.19
CA TYR A 35 4.33 -12.42 18.17
C TYR A 35 4.64 -13.82 17.65
N CYS A 36 5.86 -14.01 17.15
CA CYS A 36 6.28 -15.26 16.53
C CYS A 36 7.80 -15.40 16.54
N THR A 37 8.29 -16.57 16.15
CA THR A 37 9.71 -16.78 15.88
C THR A 37 10.12 -16.14 14.55
N GLU A 38 11.41 -15.85 14.38
CA GLU A 38 11.96 -15.31 13.11
C GLU A 38 11.59 -16.19 11.89
N VAL A 39 11.62 -17.52 12.05
CA VAL A 39 11.23 -18.46 10.99
C VAL A 39 9.76 -18.30 10.60
N GLN A 40 8.88 -18.08 11.58
CA GLN A 40 7.46 -17.83 11.32
C GLN A 40 7.24 -16.46 10.68
N ALA A 41 7.97 -15.42 11.09
CA ALA A 41 7.90 -14.09 10.48
C ALA A 41 8.27 -14.14 8.99
N ARG A 42 9.36 -14.82 8.64
CA ARG A 42 9.79 -15.02 7.25
C ARG A 42 8.71 -15.73 6.41
N ARG A 43 8.15 -16.83 6.93
CA ARG A 43 7.06 -17.56 6.26
C ARG A 43 5.83 -16.68 6.04
N LEU A 44 5.46 -15.88 7.03
CA LEU A 44 4.32 -14.97 6.92
C LEU A 44 4.54 -13.92 5.82
N VAL A 45 5.76 -13.39 5.68
CA VAL A 45 6.10 -12.47 4.59
C VAL A 45 5.89 -13.12 3.22
N ASP A 46 6.34 -14.37 3.04
CA ASP A 46 6.15 -15.13 1.80
C ASP A 46 4.64 -15.38 1.52
N GLU A 47 3.87 -15.75 2.54
CA GLU A 47 2.43 -15.98 2.41
C GLU A 47 1.66 -14.69 2.05
N ILE A 48 2.03 -13.55 2.65
CA ILE A 48 1.44 -12.25 2.28
C ILE A 48 1.78 -11.93 0.82
N GLN A 49 3.01 -12.18 0.36
CA GLN A 49 3.43 -12.01 -1.04
C GLN A 49 2.68 -12.89 -2.04
N LEU A 50 2.15 -14.02 -1.61
CA LEU A 50 1.26 -14.81 -2.47
C LEU A 50 -0.17 -14.24 -2.45
N LEU A 51 -0.64 -13.76 -1.30
CA LEU A 51 -2.02 -13.30 -1.12
C LEU A 51 -2.36 -12.03 -1.91
N LEU A 52 -1.50 -11.01 -1.93
CA LEU A 52 -1.77 -9.82 -2.75
C LEU A 52 -1.30 -9.99 -4.22
N CYS A 53 -0.76 -11.15 -4.61
CA CYS A 53 -0.39 -11.40 -6.01
C CYS A 53 -1.68 -11.77 -6.77
N PRO A 54 -2.11 -10.99 -7.77
CA PRO A 54 -3.33 -11.30 -8.52
C PRO A 54 -3.19 -12.55 -9.40
N ASP A 55 -1.94 -12.94 -9.72
CA ASP A 55 -1.60 -14.11 -10.53
C ASP A 55 -0.30 -14.74 -9.98
N PRO A 56 -0.37 -15.65 -8.99
CA PRO A 56 0.81 -16.22 -8.34
C PRO A 56 1.68 -17.06 -9.29
N GLU A 57 1.18 -17.47 -10.46
CA GLU A 57 1.87 -18.34 -11.41
C GLU A 57 2.56 -17.55 -12.55
N HIS A 58 2.63 -16.22 -12.46
CA HIS A 58 3.26 -15.42 -13.51
C HIS A 58 4.78 -15.69 -13.63
N ASN A 59 5.30 -15.66 -14.85
CA ASN A 59 6.74 -15.82 -15.09
C ASN A 59 7.48 -14.51 -14.81
N GLY A 60 8.36 -14.50 -13.80
CA GLY A 60 9.19 -13.34 -13.44
C GLY A 60 8.67 -12.56 -12.22
N PRO A 61 9.24 -11.37 -11.90
CA PRO A 61 8.78 -10.55 -10.78
C PRO A 61 7.35 -10.04 -10.97
N CYS A 62 6.62 -9.85 -9.87
CA CYS A 62 5.23 -9.38 -9.92
C CYS A 62 5.12 -8.01 -10.61
N PRO A 63 4.19 -7.82 -11.56
CA PRO A 63 4.02 -6.55 -12.26
C PRO A 63 3.39 -5.47 -11.36
N ILE A 64 2.75 -5.85 -10.26
CA ILE A 64 2.28 -4.90 -9.24
C ILE A 64 3.48 -4.57 -8.33
N PRO A 65 3.78 -3.28 -8.06
CA PRO A 65 4.93 -2.88 -7.26
C PRO A 65 4.54 -2.77 -5.78
N TRP A 66 4.47 -3.92 -5.13
CA TRP A 66 4.25 -4.05 -3.69
C TRP A 66 5.50 -4.64 -3.05
N THR A 67 5.74 -4.22 -1.80
CA THR A 67 6.88 -4.65 -1.02
C THR A 67 6.37 -5.13 0.32
N THR A 68 6.91 -6.25 0.81
CA THR A 68 6.67 -6.76 2.14
C THR A 68 8.00 -7.01 2.83
N ALA A 69 8.06 -6.76 4.13
CA ALA A 69 9.25 -6.97 4.95
C ALA A 69 8.82 -7.20 6.41
N HIS A 70 9.70 -7.78 7.20
CA HIS A 70 9.56 -7.88 8.65
C HIS A 70 10.77 -7.24 9.32
N TRP A 71 10.55 -6.76 10.55
CA TRP A 71 11.58 -6.24 11.42
C TRP A 71 11.35 -6.83 12.80
N ASP A 72 12.43 -7.28 13.43
CA ASP A 72 12.38 -7.69 14.82
C ASP A 72 12.36 -6.43 15.69
N LEU A 73 11.44 -6.40 16.65
CA LEU A 73 11.38 -5.37 17.67
C LEU A 73 11.89 -5.96 18.97
N ASP A 74 12.72 -5.19 19.68
CA ASP A 74 13.04 -5.55 21.05
C ASP A 74 11.83 -5.31 21.97
N ARG A 75 11.94 -5.75 23.24
CA ARG A 75 10.80 -5.68 24.15
C ARG A 75 10.32 -4.24 24.41
N PRO A 76 11.20 -3.27 24.73
CA PRO A 76 10.81 -1.87 24.84
C PRO A 76 10.12 -1.30 23.59
N GLU A 77 10.62 -1.60 22.40
CA GLU A 77 10.04 -1.12 21.13
C GLU A 77 8.66 -1.75 20.87
N ALA A 78 8.51 -3.04 21.17
CA ALA A 78 7.23 -3.74 21.04
C ALA A 78 6.20 -3.22 22.05
N ASP A 79 6.59 -2.95 23.30
CA ASP A 79 5.72 -2.39 24.34
C ASP A 79 5.22 -0.98 23.93
N ALA A 80 6.06 -0.18 23.27
CA ALA A 80 5.68 1.14 22.78
C ALA A 80 4.80 1.09 21.52
N THR A 81 5.08 0.17 20.59
CA THR A 81 4.42 0.14 19.27
C THR A 81 3.14 -0.68 19.27
N TYR A 82 3.12 -1.81 20.00
CA TYR A 82 2.02 -2.78 20.02
C TYR A 82 1.65 -3.23 21.44
N PRO A 83 1.30 -2.30 22.36
CA PRO A 83 1.05 -2.63 23.77
C PRO A 83 -0.06 -3.68 23.98
N ALA A 84 -1.12 -3.65 23.15
CA ALA A 84 -2.21 -4.62 23.25
C ALA A 84 -1.79 -6.04 22.84
N LEU A 85 -0.93 -6.19 21.84
CA LEU A 85 -0.40 -7.48 21.41
C LEU A 85 0.51 -8.07 22.50
N VAL A 86 1.39 -7.24 23.07
CA VAL A 86 2.25 -7.62 24.18
C VAL A 86 1.42 -8.15 25.35
N GLU A 87 0.36 -7.44 25.71
CA GLU A 87 -0.53 -7.82 26.81
C GLU A 87 -1.27 -9.13 26.50
N GLN A 88 -1.77 -9.29 25.27
CA GLN A 88 -2.39 -10.55 24.83
C GLN A 88 -1.43 -11.73 25.01
N VAL A 89 -0.21 -11.63 24.50
CA VAL A 89 0.81 -12.69 24.61
C VAL A 89 1.11 -13.00 26.07
N ARG A 90 1.22 -11.97 26.92
CA ARG A 90 1.44 -12.16 28.37
C ARG A 90 0.31 -12.97 29.00
N ILE A 91 -0.94 -12.69 28.63
CA ILE A 91 -2.12 -13.43 29.10
C ILE A 91 -2.11 -14.87 28.55
N GLU A 92 -1.85 -15.06 27.27
CA GLU A 92 -1.84 -16.38 26.62
C GLU A 92 -0.72 -17.29 27.13
N GLN A 93 0.46 -16.74 27.41
CA GLN A 93 1.62 -17.49 27.93
C GLN A 93 1.63 -17.64 29.46
N GLY A 94 0.85 -16.80 30.16
CA GLY A 94 0.77 -16.76 31.63
C GLY A 94 -0.59 -17.20 32.20
N GLY A 95 -1.52 -17.66 31.35
CA GLY A 95 -2.83 -18.18 31.74
C GLY A 95 -2.88 -19.68 32.00
N ASP A 96 -1.76 -20.39 31.77
CA ASP A 96 -1.64 -21.85 31.89
C ASP A 96 -0.67 -22.27 33.02
N GLN A 97 -0.64 -21.47 34.10
CA GLN A 97 -0.03 -21.86 35.38
C GLN A 97 -1.14 -22.01 36.43
N SER A 98 -1.86 -23.13 36.38
CA SER A 98 -2.72 -23.63 37.47
C SER A 98 -2.52 -25.13 37.62
#